data_AF-X1N7H7-F1
#
_entry.id   AF-X1N7H7-F1
#
_cell.length_a   1.000
_cell.length_b   1.000
_cell.length_c   1.000
_cell.angle_alpha   90.00
_cell.angle_beta   90.00
_cell.angle_gamma   90.00
#
_symmetry.space_group_name_H-M   'P 1'
#
loop_
_entity.id
_entity.type
_entity.pdbx_description
1 polymer ?
#
loop_
_entity_poly.entity_id
_entity_poly.type
_entity_poly.pdbx_seq_one_letter_code
_entity_poly.pdbx_strand_id
1 'polypeptide(L)'
;MLKGLGIEFEVWKKNDVDEQYPSHLSCEEIPVFLARRKAQTFTDKLRNNHLLITADTIVWCEEQVLDKPKDFHDAREILKKLSGNKHLVITGVCIKTLEKEVA
;
A
#
# COMPACT_ATOMS: atom_id res chain seq x y z
N MET A 1 -13.09 0.93 -7.74
CA MET A 1 -11.82 0.23 -8.03
C MET A 1 -12.00 -1.28 -7.92
N LEU A 2 -11.14 -2.07 -8.62
CA LEU A 2 -11.21 -3.52 -8.94
C LEU A 2 -12.54 -4.03 -9.51
N LYS A 3 -13.67 -3.85 -8.81
CA LYS A 3 -15.03 -4.16 -9.33
C LYS A 3 -15.34 -3.52 -10.70
N GLY A 4 -14.75 -2.35 -10.97
CA GLY A 4 -14.92 -1.64 -12.24
C GLY A 4 -14.26 -2.33 -13.45
N LEU A 5 -13.41 -3.34 -13.23
CA LEU A 5 -12.79 -4.11 -14.30
C LEU A 5 -13.69 -5.22 -14.87
N GLY A 6 -14.87 -5.47 -14.26
CA GLY A 6 -15.79 -6.51 -14.71
C GLY A 6 -15.28 -7.95 -14.49
N ILE A 7 -14.26 -8.13 -13.64
CA ILE A 7 -13.70 -9.43 -13.27
C ILE A 7 -14.25 -9.89 -11.93
N GLU A 8 -14.48 -11.21 -11.81
CA GLU A 8 -14.77 -11.82 -10.51
C GLU A 8 -13.49 -11.94 -9.68
N PHE A 9 -13.58 -11.64 -8.40
CA PHE A 9 -12.46 -11.76 -7.47
C PHE A 9 -12.93 -12.06 -6.05
N GLU A 10 -12.06 -12.67 -5.28
CA GLU A 10 -12.22 -12.89 -3.84
C GLU A 10 -11.36 -11.88 -3.07
N VAL A 11 -11.83 -11.48 -1.87
CA VAL A 11 -11.06 -10.61 -0.97
C VAL A 11 -10.52 -11.44 0.19
N TRP A 12 -9.20 -11.65 0.20
CA TRP A 12 -8.52 -12.24 1.34
C TRP A 12 -8.13 -11.16 2.35
N LYS A 13 -8.54 -11.33 3.60
CA LYS A 13 -8.20 -10.43 4.70
C LYS A 13 -7.20 -11.09 5.64
N LYS A 14 -6.24 -10.30 6.11
CA LYS A 14 -5.34 -10.63 7.21
C LYS A 14 -5.26 -9.39 8.10
N ASN A 15 -5.45 -9.59 9.40
CA ASN A 15 -5.24 -8.52 10.36
C ASN A 15 -3.72 -8.38 10.59
N ASP A 16 -3.28 -7.16 10.93
CA ASP A 16 -1.93 -6.88 11.40
C ASP A 16 -0.82 -7.23 10.41
N VAL A 17 -0.92 -6.72 9.17
CA VAL A 17 0.24 -6.67 8.28
C VAL A 17 1.16 -5.56 8.79
N ASP A 18 2.38 -5.93 9.14
CA ASP A 18 3.40 -4.98 9.59
C ASP A 18 3.70 -3.94 8.49
N GLU A 19 3.39 -2.67 8.79
CA GLU A 19 3.59 -1.51 7.91
C GLU A 19 5.00 -0.89 8.09
N GLN A 20 5.94 -1.54 8.79
CA GLN A 20 7.32 -1.07 8.88
C GLN A 20 8.07 -1.27 7.55
N TYR A 21 8.91 -0.29 7.22
CA TYR A 21 9.77 -0.28 6.04
C TYR A 21 11.16 0.30 6.38
N PRO A 22 12.22 -0.09 5.65
CA PRO A 22 13.55 0.48 5.85
C PRO A 22 13.58 1.99 5.59
N SER A 23 14.28 2.73 6.43
CA SER A 23 14.35 4.21 6.35
C SER A 23 15.11 4.76 5.14
N HIS A 24 15.86 3.92 4.43
CA HIS A 24 16.62 4.31 3.24
C HIS A 24 15.80 4.24 1.94
N LEU A 25 14.56 3.73 1.99
CA LEU A 25 13.70 3.67 0.81
C LEU A 25 13.21 5.06 0.41
N SER A 26 13.22 5.33 -0.89
CA SER A 26 12.61 6.52 -1.46
C SER A 26 11.07 6.47 -1.40
N CYS A 27 10.43 7.63 -1.59
CA CYS A 27 8.97 7.73 -1.59
C CYS A 27 8.29 6.82 -2.63
N GLU A 28 8.95 6.50 -3.74
CA GLU A 28 8.43 5.60 -4.78
C GLU A 28 8.58 4.12 -4.40
N GLU A 29 9.63 3.78 -3.65
CA GLU A 29 9.93 2.40 -3.24
C GLU A 29 9.08 1.94 -2.05
N ILE A 30 8.76 2.85 -1.11
CA ILE A 30 7.98 2.53 0.11
C ILE A 30 6.65 1.81 -0.21
N PRO A 31 5.73 2.34 -1.03
CA PRO A 31 4.45 1.69 -1.26
C PRO A 31 4.59 0.39 -2.06
N VAL A 32 5.60 0.27 -2.94
CA VAL A 32 5.90 -0.99 -3.64
C VAL A 32 6.38 -2.05 -2.65
N PHE A 33 7.28 -1.68 -1.74
CA PHE A 33 7.78 -2.55 -0.68
C PHE A 33 6.62 -3.05 0.20
N LEU A 34 5.74 -2.15 0.66
CA LEU A 34 4.58 -2.49 1.47
C LEU A 34 3.57 -3.37 0.71
N ALA A 35 3.34 -3.10 -0.58
CA ALA A 35 2.49 -3.95 -1.42
C ALA A 35 3.06 -5.37 -1.54
N ARG A 36 4.38 -5.53 -1.75
CA ARG A 36 5.05 -6.84 -1.76
C ARG A 36 4.95 -7.54 -0.40
N ARG A 37 5.16 -6.83 0.71
CA ARG A 37 5.00 -7.39 2.06
C ARG A 37 3.60 -7.93 2.28
N LYS A 38 2.55 -7.19 1.89
CA LYS A 38 1.16 -7.68 1.93
C LYS A 38 1.00 -8.98 1.14
N ALA A 39 1.55 -9.07 -0.08
CA ALA A 39 1.46 -10.28 -0.90
C ALA A 39 2.12 -11.48 -0.23
N GLN A 40 3.28 -11.30 0.40
CA GLN A 40 4.01 -12.36 1.10
C GLN A 40 3.16 -13.01 2.20
N THR A 41 2.29 -12.24 2.87
CA THR A 41 1.43 -12.76 3.94
C THR A 41 0.36 -13.76 3.51
N PHE A 42 0.13 -13.89 2.19
CA PHE A 42 -0.87 -14.76 1.59
C PHE A 42 -0.26 -15.90 0.76
N THR A 43 1.06 -16.06 0.76
CA THR A 43 1.76 -17.09 -0.05
C THR A 43 1.21 -18.50 0.22
N ASP A 44 0.91 -18.83 1.48
CA ASP A 44 0.38 -20.15 1.87
C ASP A 44 -1.01 -20.46 1.31
N LYS A 45 -1.78 -19.42 0.96
CA LYS A 45 -3.12 -19.54 0.35
C LYS A 45 -3.07 -19.57 -1.18
N LEU A 46 -1.92 -19.22 -1.78
CA LEU A 46 -1.79 -19.14 -3.23
C LEU A 46 -1.77 -20.55 -3.86
N ARG A 47 -2.41 -20.69 -5.02
CA ARG A 47 -2.50 -21.94 -5.80
C ARG A 47 -2.24 -21.60 -7.27
N ASN A 48 -1.99 -22.60 -8.13
CA ASN A 48 -1.56 -22.39 -9.52
C ASN A 48 -2.52 -21.53 -10.35
N ASN A 49 -3.82 -21.53 -10.03
CA ASN A 49 -4.85 -20.77 -10.71
C ASN A 49 -5.18 -19.42 -10.05
N HIS A 50 -4.41 -18.99 -9.05
CA HIS A 50 -4.62 -17.72 -8.36
C HIS A 50 -3.69 -16.63 -8.91
N LEU A 51 -4.27 -15.46 -9.15
CA LEU A 51 -3.55 -14.20 -9.35
C LEU A 51 -3.88 -13.29 -8.18
N LEU A 52 -2.88 -13.03 -7.32
CA LEU A 52 -3.00 -12.18 -6.15
C LEU A 52 -2.65 -10.74 -6.52
N ILE A 53 -3.49 -9.80 -6.10
CA ILE A 53 -3.24 -8.35 -6.22
C ILE A 53 -3.23 -7.76 -4.81
N THR A 54 -2.14 -7.08 -4.46
CA THR A 54 -2.05 -6.27 -3.25
C THR A 54 -1.60 -4.87 -3.61
N ALA A 55 -1.96 -3.89 -2.78
CA ALA A 55 -1.56 -2.52 -3.00
C ALA A 55 -1.32 -1.80 -1.67
N ASP A 56 -0.50 -0.77 -1.73
CA ASP A 56 -0.28 0.19 -0.66
C ASP A 56 -0.28 1.61 -1.23
N THR A 57 -0.60 2.60 -0.41
CA THR A 57 -0.65 3.99 -0.84
C THR A 57 -0.15 4.88 0.28
N ILE A 58 0.85 5.70 -0.04
CA ILE A 58 1.38 6.70 0.87
C ILE A 58 1.02 8.11 0.38
N VAL A 59 0.98 9.03 1.33
CA VAL A 59 0.97 10.47 1.05
C VAL A 59 2.32 11.03 1.45
N TRP A 60 3.03 11.63 0.51
CA TRP A 60 4.33 12.24 0.73
C TRP A 60 4.21 13.76 0.62
N CYS A 61 4.59 14.46 1.69
CA CYS A 61 4.50 15.92 1.77
C CYS A 61 5.72 16.43 2.54
N GLU A 62 6.42 17.45 2.03
CA GLU A 62 7.60 18.02 2.72
C GLU A 62 8.64 16.96 3.13
N GLU A 63 9.01 16.08 2.20
CA GLU A 63 10.06 15.05 2.40
C GLU A 63 9.75 13.99 3.47
N GLN A 64 8.49 13.84 3.85
CA GLN A 64 8.03 12.85 4.83
C GLN A 64 6.77 12.12 4.37
N VAL A 65 6.63 10.87 4.80
CA VAL A 65 5.37 10.13 4.75
C VAL A 65 4.43 10.72 5.80
N LEU A 66 3.20 11.00 5.42
CA LEU A 66 2.12 11.34 6.35
C LEU A 66 1.39 10.06 6.76
N ASP A 67 1.66 9.61 7.98
CA ASP A 67 0.96 8.47 8.58
C ASP A 67 -0.50 8.80 8.91
N LYS A 68 -1.26 7.76 9.26
CA LYS A 68 -2.63 7.92 9.74
C LYS A 68 -2.64 8.79 11.01
N PRO A 69 -3.55 9.77 11.13
CA PRO A 69 -3.63 10.60 12.32
C PRO A 69 -3.95 9.75 13.56
N LYS A 70 -3.26 10.03 14.65
CA LYS A 70 -3.47 9.34 15.93
C LYS A 70 -4.74 9.79 16.64
N ASP A 71 -5.09 11.07 16.45
CA ASP A 71 -6.26 11.70 17.05
C ASP A 71 -6.74 12.90 16.20
N PHE A 72 -7.77 13.59 16.70
CA PHE A 72 -8.35 14.75 16.03
C PHE A 72 -7.38 15.93 15.90
N HIS A 73 -6.52 16.14 16.90
CA HIS A 73 -5.56 17.24 16.87
C HIS A 73 -4.50 16.98 15.79
N ASP A 74 -3.96 15.76 15.75
CA ASP A 74 -3.02 15.31 14.73
C ASP A 74 -3.62 15.40 13.32
N ALA A 75 -4.88 14.99 13.14
CA ALA A 75 -5.59 15.14 11.87
C ALA A 75 -5.68 16.60 11.42
N ARG A 76 -5.94 17.54 12.35
CA ARG A 76 -5.97 18.98 12.04
C ARG A 76 -4.59 19.48 11.59
N GLU A 77 -3.52 19.04 12.23
CA GLU A 77 -2.16 19.43 11.83
C GLU A 77 -1.75 18.83 10.48
N ILE A 78 -2.10 17.56 10.21
CA ILE A 78 -1.93 16.94 8.89
C ILE A 78 -2.67 17.75 7.81
N LEU A 79 -3.93 18.10 8.03
CA LEU A 79 -4.71 18.88 7.06
C LEU A 79 -4.14 20.28 6.83
N LYS A 80 -3.63 20.94 7.87
CA LYS A 80 -2.92 22.23 7.73
C LYS A 80 -1.65 22.08 6.90
N LYS A 81 -0.85 21.03 7.12
CA LYS A 81 0.33 20.73 6.30
C LYS A 81 -0.01 20.53 4.83
N LEU A 82 -1.12 19.85 4.53
CA LEU A 82 -1.58 19.62 3.17
C LEU A 82 -2.17 20.87 2.51
N SER A 83 -2.81 21.74 3.29
CA SER A 83 -3.53 22.91 2.79
C SER A 83 -2.60 23.91 2.10
N GLY A 84 -2.83 24.15 0.81
CA GLY A 84 -2.04 25.09 0.00
C GLY A 84 -0.68 24.52 -0.45
N ASN A 85 -0.34 23.31 -0.03
CA ASN A 85 0.91 22.64 -0.39
C ASN A 85 0.71 21.52 -1.41
N LYS A 86 1.70 21.36 -2.29
CA LYS A 86 1.77 20.19 -3.17
C LYS A 86 2.23 18.98 -2.37
N HIS A 87 1.59 17.86 -2.62
CA HIS A 87 1.92 16.57 -2.04
C HIS A 87 1.80 15.50 -3.12
N LEU A 88 2.49 14.38 -2.94
CA LEU A 88 2.43 13.23 -3.82
C LEU A 88 1.58 12.15 -3.16
N VAL A 89 0.67 11.57 -3.94
CA VAL A 89 -0.04 10.36 -3.54
C VAL A 89 0.50 9.24 -4.42
N ILE A 90 1.19 8.28 -3.81
CA ILE A 90 1.93 7.25 -4.53
C ILE A 90 1.34 5.90 -4.15
N THR A 91 0.85 5.16 -5.14
CA THR A 91 0.28 3.83 -4.98
C THR A 91 1.21 2.79 -5.59
N GLY A 92 1.68 1.85 -4.77
CA GLY A 92 2.41 0.67 -5.20
C GLY A 92 1.44 -0.50 -5.34
N VAL A 93 1.57 -1.29 -6.38
CA VAL A 93 0.73 -2.48 -6.64
C VAL A 93 1.63 -3.67 -6.88
N CYS A 94 1.39 -4.77 -6.18
CA CYS A 94 2.07 -6.04 -6.40
C CYS A 94 1.09 -7.04 -7.00
N ILE A 95 1.50 -7.68 -8.09
CA ILE A 95 0.79 -8.76 -8.77
C ILE A 95 1.63 -10.03 -8.63
N LYS A 96 1.05 -11.07 -8.02
CA LYS A 96 1.77 -12.30 -7.67
C LYS A 96 1.00 -13.56 -8.07
N THR A 97 1.73 -14.50 -8.66
CA THR A 97 1.35 -15.90 -8.87
C THR A 97 2.37 -16.78 -8.15
N LEU A 98 2.22 -18.11 -8.20
CA LEU A 98 3.24 -19.01 -7.64
C LEU A 98 4.57 -18.96 -8.41
N GLU A 99 4.53 -18.63 -9.69
CA GLU A 99 5.70 -18.65 -10.58
C GLU A 99 6.36 -17.28 -10.75
N LYS A 100 5.59 -16.20 -10.60
CA LYS A 100 6.03 -14.85 -10.93
C LYS A 100 5.46 -13.79 -10.00
N GLU A 101 6.27 -12.79 -9.72
CA GLU A 101 5.90 -11.56 -9.03
C GLU A 101 6.32 -10.33 -9.86
N VAL A 102 5.45 -9.32 -9.94
CA VAL A 102 5.72 -8.01 -10.55
C VAL A 102 5.16 -6.92 -9.63
N ALA A 103 5.96 -5.91 -9.31
CA ALA A 103 5.52 -4.75 -8.54
C ALA A 103 6.38 -3.52 -8.86
#